data_AF-A0A2D5EPG4-F1
#
_entry.id   AF-A0A2D5EPG4-F1
#
_cell.length_a   1.000
_cell.length_b   1.000
_cell.length_c   1.000
_cell.angle_alpha   90.00
_cell.angle_beta   90.00
_cell.angle_gamma   90.00
#
_symmetry.space_group_name_H-M   'P 1'
#
loop_
_entity.id
_entity.type
_entity.pdbx_description
1 polymer ?
#
loop_
_entity_poly.entity_id
_entity_poly.type
_entity_poly.pdbx_seq_one_letter_code
_entity_poly.pdbx_strand_id
1 'polypeptide(L)' 'MILPQDALFREEAERFRLRWHCEDCALFDPEGERCSHGYPSERHRAARYEDPEAELLFCKEFTLF' A
#
# COMPACT_ATOMS: atom_id res chain seq x y z
N MET A 1 -4.68 9.30 -0.37
CA MET A 1 -4.77 9.89 -1.73
C MET A 1 -5.15 8.76 -2.68
N ILE A 2 -6.02 8.99 -3.65
CA ILE A 2 -6.44 7.95 -4.62
C ILE A 2 -5.84 8.27 -5.99
N LEU A 3 -5.22 7.28 -6.63
CA LEU A 3 -4.54 7.40 -7.93
C LEU A 3 -4.85 6.18 -8.82
N PRO A 4 -4.87 6.33 -10.15
CA PRO A 4 -4.95 5.17 -11.05
C PRO A 4 -3.65 4.36 -11.02
N GLN A 5 -3.73 3.04 -11.23
CA GLN A 5 -2.55 2.18 -11.43
C GLN A 5 -2.13 2.22 -12.91
N ASP A 6 -1.77 3.39 -13.39
CA ASP A 6 -1.41 3.59 -14.80
C ASP A 6 0.01 3.09 -15.15
N ALA A 7 0.41 3.26 -16.42
CA ALA A 7 1.71 2.82 -16.88
C ALA A 7 2.88 3.55 -16.20
N LEU A 8 2.70 4.84 -15.88
CA LEU A 8 3.72 5.62 -15.20
C LEU A 8 3.95 5.10 -13.78
N PHE A 9 2.86 4.86 -13.04
CA PHE A 9 2.97 4.28 -11.70
C PHE A 9 3.69 2.94 -11.71
N ARG A 10 3.37 2.05 -12.67
CA ARG A 10 4.03 0.73 -12.78
C ARG A 10 5.53 0.87 -13.05
N GLU A 11 5.92 1.77 -13.95
CA GLU A 11 7.34 2.06 -14.20
C GLU A 11 8.04 2.57 -12.93
N GLU A 12 7.43 3.55 -12.24
CA GLU A 12 8.01 4.14 -11.03
C GLU A 12 8.08 3.14 -9.87
N ALA A 13 7.05 2.31 -9.69
CA ALA A 13 7.01 1.26 -8.68
C ALA A 13 8.16 0.26 -8.86
N GLU A 14 8.44 -0.15 -10.11
CA GLU A 14 9.55 -1.05 -10.41
C GLU A 14 10.91 -0.34 -10.27
N ARG A 15 11.05 0.84 -10.87
CA ARG A 15 12.30 1.61 -10.91
C ARG A 15 12.77 2.02 -9.51
N PHE A 16 11.85 2.50 -8.68
CA PHE A 16 12.14 3.02 -7.35
C PHE A 16 11.85 2.02 -6.24
N ARG A 17 11.34 0.82 -6.57
CA ARG A 17 10.94 -0.21 -5.61
C ARG A 17 10.05 0.37 -4.52
N LEU A 18 9.00 1.07 -4.93
CA LEU A 18 8.11 1.78 -4.01
C LEU A 18 7.55 0.83 -2.95
N ARG A 19 7.42 1.32 -1.72
CA ARG A 19 6.81 0.63 -0.59
C ARG A 19 5.66 1.49 -0.11
N TRP A 20 4.46 0.93 -0.09
CA TRP A 20 3.25 1.68 0.29
C TRP A 20 2.13 0.80 0.85
N HIS A 21 2.36 -0.51 0.97
CA HIS A 21 1.38 -1.43 1.51
C HIS A 21 1.41 -1.45 3.03
N CYS A 22 0.32 -1.88 3.67
CA CYS A 22 0.33 -2.10 5.11
C CYS A 22 1.46 -3.06 5.51
N GLU A 23 1.68 -4.12 4.75
CA GLU A 23 2.74 -5.12 4.94
C GLU A 23 4.15 -4.52 4.96
N ASP A 24 4.36 -3.37 4.33
CA ASP A 24 5.64 -2.66 4.30
C ASP A 24 5.75 -1.60 5.40
N CYS A 25 4.66 -1.28 6.10
CA CYS A 25 4.59 -0.18 7.06
C CYS A 25 5.07 -0.60 8.46
N ALA A 26 5.86 0.26 9.10
CA ALA A 26 6.32 0.06 10.48
C ALA A 26 5.19 -0.02 11.53
N LEU A 27 3.99 0.45 11.18
CA LEU A 27 2.80 0.47 12.05
C LEU A 27 1.83 -0.69 11.78
N PHE A 28 2.22 -1.65 10.94
CA PHE A 28 1.40 -2.83 10.70
C PHE A 28 1.73 -3.91 11.73
N ASP A 29 0.68 -4.44 12.36
CA ASP A 29 0.75 -5.61 13.24
C ASP A 29 0.55 -6.86 12.39
N PRO A 30 1.61 -7.64 12.10
CA PRO A 30 1.51 -8.84 11.29
C PRO A 30 0.80 -9.99 12.00
N GLU A 31 0.88 -10.08 13.34
CA GLU A 31 0.19 -11.13 14.10
C GLU A 31 -1.32 -10.91 14.09
N GLY A 32 -1.72 -9.64 14.15
CA GLY A 32 -3.11 -9.20 14.13
C GLY A 32 -3.70 -8.93 12.75
N GLU A 33 -2.88 -8.99 11.70
CA GLU A 33 -3.17 -8.55 10.34
C GLU A 33 -3.85 -7.16 10.24
N ARG A 34 -3.46 -6.22 11.12
CA ARG A 34 -4.15 -4.93 11.27
C ARG A 34 -3.20 -3.76 11.37
N CYS A 35 -3.70 -2.56 11.08
CA CYS A 35 -2.99 -1.32 11.39
C CYS A 35 -3.01 -1.08 12.92
N SER A 36 -1.88 -0.71 13.52
CA SER A 36 -1.81 -0.37 14.96
C SER A 36 -2.67 0.84 15.34
N HIS A 37 -3.02 1.71 14.39
CA HIS A 37 -3.95 2.82 14.60
C HIS A 37 -5.43 2.39 14.51
N GLY A 38 -5.71 1.13 14.18
CA GLY A 38 -7.08 0.61 14.02
C GLY A 38 -7.75 0.99 12.70
N TYR A 39 -7.02 1.54 11.73
CA TYR A 39 -7.56 1.83 10.40
C TYR A 39 -7.72 0.56 9.56
N PRO A 40 -8.72 0.53 8.65
CA PRO A 40 -8.91 -0.59 7.71
C PRO A 40 -7.67 -0.81 6.83
N SER A 41 -7.19 -2.04 6.74
CA SER A 41 -5.97 -2.41 6.02
C SER A 41 -6.25 -2.96 4.62
N GLU A 42 -7.48 -3.39 4.31
CA GLU A 42 -7.83 -4.17 3.12
C GLU A 42 -7.46 -3.44 1.83
N ARG A 43 -7.70 -2.12 1.79
CA ARG A 43 -7.37 -1.27 0.64
C ARG A 43 -5.88 -0.96 0.49
N HIS A 44 -5.07 -1.32 1.48
CA HIS A 44 -3.64 -1.08 1.50
C HIS A 44 -2.84 -2.39 1.43
N ARG A 45 -3.50 -3.56 1.27
CA ARG A 45 -2.81 -4.85 1.13
C ARG A 45 -2.18 -4.99 -0.24
N ALA A 46 -1.02 -5.64 -0.30
CA ALA A 46 -0.29 -5.88 -1.55
C ALA A 46 -1.13 -6.70 -2.55
N ALA A 47 -1.82 -7.74 -2.05
CA ALA A 47 -2.65 -8.62 -2.86
C ALA A 47 -3.76 -7.88 -3.64
N ARG A 48 -4.24 -6.73 -3.13
CA ARG A 48 -5.27 -5.94 -3.82
C ARG A 48 -4.77 -5.37 -5.16
N TYR A 49 -3.47 -5.06 -5.25
CA TYR A 49 -2.88 -4.38 -6.39
C TYR A 49 -2.31 -5.34 -7.44
N GLU A 50 -2.57 -6.64 -7.27
CA GLU A 50 -2.45 -7.64 -8.33
C GLU A 50 -3.51 -7.44 -9.43
N ASP A 51 -4.64 -6.83 -9.08
CA ASP A 51 -5.64 -6.36 -10.05
C ASP A 51 -5.19 -5.03 -10.68
N PRO A 52 -4.88 -5.00 -12.00
CA PRO A 52 -4.40 -3.81 -12.69
C PRO A 52 -5.41 -2.67 -12.77
N GLU A 53 -6.70 -2.94 -12.53
CA GLU A 53 -7.77 -1.94 -12.54
C GLU A 53 -8.03 -1.36 -11.14
N ALA A 54 -7.34 -1.85 -10.11
CA ALA A 54 -7.53 -1.39 -8.74
C ALA A 54 -6.97 0.02 -8.54
N GLU A 55 -7.83 0.97 -8.13
CA GLU A 55 -7.37 2.31 -7.74
C GLU A 55 -6.41 2.23 -6.55
N LEU A 56 -5.23 2.85 -6.67
CA LEU A 56 -4.22 3.00 -5.63
C LEU A 56 -4.74 3.88 -4.50
N LEU A 57 -4.62 3.42 -3.26
CA LEU A 57 -4.88 4.21 -2.06
C LEU A 57 -3.60 4.32 -1.23
N PHE A 58 -3.09 5.54 -1.13
CA PHE A 58 -1.95 5.86 -0.25
C PHE A 58 -2.45 6.32 1.12
N CYS A 59 -1.99 5.61 2.16
CA CYS A 59 -2.22 5.96 3.56
C CYS A 59 -1.38 7.18 3.95
N LYS A 60 -1.98 8.11 4.70
CA LYS A 60 -1.30 9.33 5.16
C LYS A 60 -0.31 9.06 6.31
N GLU A 61 -0.55 8.00 7.07
CA GLU A 61 0.25 7.63 8.25
C GLU A 61 1.34 6.61 7.91
N PHE A 62 1.54 6.27 6.63
CA PHE A 62 2.52 5.28 6.23
C PHE A 62 3.94 5.74 6.61
N THR A 63 4.72 4.83 7.20
CA THR A 63 6.09 5.11 7.62
C THR A 63 6.98 3.87 7.50
N LEU A 64 8.23 4.11 7.10
CA LEU A 64 9.30 3.12 6.98
C LEU A 64 10.33 3.38 8.08
N PHE A 65 10.99 2.31 8.56
CA PHE A 65 12.14 2.43 9.46
C PHE A 65 13.41 2.86 8.71
#